data_AF-Q3ADS5-F1
#
_entry.id   AF-Q3ADS5-F1
#
_cell.length_a   1.000
_cell.length_b   1.000
_cell.length_c   1.000
_cell.angle_alpha   90.00
_cell.angle_beta   90.00
_cell.angle_gamma   90.00
#
_symmetry.space_group_name_H-M   'P 1'
#
loop_
_entity.id
_entity.type
_entity.pdbx_description
1 polymer ?
#
loop_
_entity_poly.entity_id
_entity_poly.type
_entity_poly.pdbx_seq_one_letter_code
_entity_poly.pdbx_strand_id
1 'polypeptide(L)'
;MNLSLKHLFILLLLFTVKPKREKDLHNLIYLLYFYGRPLEPFYRFNFIKQGKGVFSPYVQQLLAELRQWELVEKDSLNLTPKGRETYMEFSSLIWYEPTLKKFYEVSIRYAENPDLIARDIRLNLPVQKTPPGKKINI
;
A
#
# COMPACT_ATOMS: atom_id res chain seq x y z
N MET A 1 7.98 9.67 17.34
CA MET A 1 7.50 9.18 16.03
C MET A 1 8.72 8.68 15.26
N ASN A 2 8.76 7.40 14.89
CA ASN A 2 9.85 6.86 14.07
C ASN A 2 9.32 6.54 12.68
N LEU A 3 9.31 7.55 11.82
CA LEU A 3 8.76 7.45 10.48
C LEU A 3 9.76 6.72 9.57
N SER A 4 9.28 5.75 8.79
CA SER A 4 10.12 4.98 7.87
C SER A 4 9.66 5.17 6.43
N LEU A 5 10.48 4.78 5.45
CA LEU A 5 10.08 4.82 4.03
C LEU A 5 8.80 4.03 3.74
N LYS A 6 8.50 2.99 4.52
CA LYS A 6 7.28 2.19 4.39
C LYS A 6 6.05 2.95 4.90
N HIS A 7 6.20 3.73 5.97
CA HIS A 7 5.16 4.64 6.45
C HIS A 7 4.87 5.73 5.41
N LEU A 8 5.92 6.34 4.87
CA LEU A 8 5.80 7.33 3.80
C LEU A 8 5.13 6.76 2.56
N PHE A 9 5.44 5.51 2.22
CA PHE A 9 4.79 4.83 1.11
C PHE A 9 3.29 4.66 1.33
N ILE A 10 2.84 4.26 2.53
CA ILE A 10 1.41 4.19 2.84
C ILE A 10 0.77 5.58 2.77
N LEU A 11 1.39 6.61 3.36
CA LEU A 11 0.89 7.99 3.30
C LEU A 11 0.74 8.47 1.84
N LEU A 12 1.71 8.15 0.97
CA LEU A 12 1.62 8.43 -0.46
C LEU A 12 0.38 7.78 -1.07
N LEU A 13 0.13 6.49 -0.83
CA LEU A 13 -1.01 5.81 -1.43
C LEU A 13 -2.35 6.34 -0.92
N LEU A 14 -2.41 6.70 0.36
CA LEU A 14 -3.59 7.34 0.95
C LEU A 14 -3.83 8.73 0.37
N PHE A 15 -2.76 9.48 0.05
CA PHE A 15 -2.87 10.79 -0.58
C PHE A 15 -3.27 10.70 -2.06
N THR A 16 -2.63 9.81 -2.82
CA THR A 16 -2.73 9.76 -4.29
C THR A 16 -3.88 8.90 -4.77
N VAL A 17 -3.97 7.65 -4.30
CA VAL A 17 -4.95 6.67 -4.76
C VAL A 17 -6.24 6.71 -3.93
N LYS A 18 -6.16 7.15 -2.67
CA LYS A 18 -7.31 7.30 -1.75
C LYS A 18 -8.18 6.03 -1.66
N PRO A 19 -7.60 4.86 -1.34
CA PRO A 19 -8.39 3.64 -1.17
C PRO A 19 -9.47 3.84 -0.11
N LYS A 20 -10.70 3.41 -0.40
CA LYS A 20 -11.85 3.60 0.50
C LYS A 20 -11.90 2.60 1.65
N ARG A 21 -11.25 1.43 1.48
CA ARG A 21 -11.29 0.31 2.44
C ARG A 21 -9.89 -0.24 2.64
N GLU A 22 -9.60 -0.73 3.85
CA GLU A 22 -8.29 -1.33 4.17
C GLU A 22 -7.94 -2.48 3.23
N LYS A 23 -8.94 -3.31 2.90
CA LYS A 23 -8.79 -4.37 1.89
C LYS A 23 -8.23 -3.86 0.56
N ASP A 24 -8.68 -2.70 0.11
CA ASP A 24 -8.23 -2.12 -1.16
C ASP A 24 -6.80 -1.61 -1.04
N LEU A 25 -6.41 -1.07 0.11
CA LEU A 25 -5.01 -0.72 0.41
C LEU A 25 -4.10 -1.96 0.38
N HIS A 26 -4.49 -3.07 1.02
CA HIS A 26 -3.71 -4.31 0.98
C HIS A 26 -3.57 -4.86 -0.44
N ASN A 27 -4.66 -4.90 -1.20
CA ASN A 27 -4.65 -5.36 -2.59
C ASN A 27 -3.77 -4.45 -3.46
N LEU A 28 -3.89 -3.12 -3.28
CA LEU A 28 -3.09 -2.14 -4.00
C LEU A 28 -1.59 -2.34 -3.72
N ILE A 29 -1.17 -2.38 -2.46
CA ILE A 29 0.24 -2.57 -2.11
C ILE A 29 0.78 -3.88 -2.70
N TYR A 30 0.00 -4.96 -2.67
CA TYR A 30 0.39 -6.21 -3.32
C TYR A 30 0.58 -6.05 -4.83
N LEU A 31 -0.37 -5.41 -5.52
CA LEU A 31 -0.30 -5.21 -6.96
C LEU A 31 0.89 -4.31 -7.34
N LEU A 32 1.16 -3.25 -6.56
CA LEU A 32 2.33 -2.39 -6.74
C LEU A 32 3.62 -3.17 -6.55
N TYR A 33 3.69 -4.04 -5.55
CA TYR A 33 4.84 -4.91 -5.33
C TYR A 33 5.03 -5.91 -6.50
N PHE A 34 3.93 -6.53 -6.95
CA PHE A 34 3.94 -7.52 -8.02
C PHE A 34 4.35 -6.92 -9.39
N TYR A 35 3.80 -5.75 -9.76
CA TYR A 35 4.11 -5.10 -11.02
C TYR A 35 5.35 -4.22 -10.98
N GLY A 36 5.61 -3.59 -9.83
CA GLY A 36 6.75 -2.70 -9.63
C GLY A 36 8.07 -3.45 -9.52
N ARG A 37 8.04 -4.75 -9.15
CA ARG A 37 9.23 -5.61 -8.98
C ARG A 37 10.34 -4.88 -8.21
N PRO A 38 10.13 -4.61 -6.92
CA PRO A 38 11.06 -3.78 -6.15
C PRO A 38 12.48 -4.30 -6.25
N LEU A 39 13.41 -3.37 -6.47
CA LEU A 39 14.83 -3.66 -6.62
C LEU A 39 15.43 -4.18 -5.29
N GLU A 40 14.84 -3.76 -4.17
CA GLU A 40 15.35 -3.97 -2.82
C GLU A 40 14.43 -4.92 -2.02
N PRO A 41 14.98 -5.95 -1.35
CA PRO A 41 14.20 -6.88 -0.52
C PRO A 41 13.63 -6.24 0.75
N PHE A 42 14.04 -5.01 1.08
CA PHE A 42 13.57 -4.28 2.26
C PHE A 42 12.06 -4.02 2.26
N TYR A 43 11.41 -4.00 1.09
CA TYR A 43 9.97 -3.73 0.93
C TYR A 43 9.08 -4.97 1.00
N ARG A 44 9.58 -6.12 1.45
CA ARG A 44 8.78 -7.36 1.55
C ARG A 44 7.65 -7.23 2.57
N PHE A 45 6.48 -6.83 2.09
CA PHE A 45 5.22 -7.02 2.79
C PHE A 45 4.84 -8.50 2.59
N ASN A 46 4.87 -9.31 3.64
CA ASN A 46 4.41 -10.69 3.52
C ASN A 46 2.89 -10.66 3.31
N PHE A 47 2.41 -11.28 2.22
CA PHE A 47 0.98 -11.34 1.92
C PHE A 47 0.41 -12.73 2.13
N ILE A 48 -0.80 -12.77 2.66
CA ILE A 48 -1.61 -13.95 2.89
C ILE A 48 -2.85 -13.84 2.01
N LYS A 49 -3.24 -14.95 1.39
CA LYS A 49 -4.48 -15.03 0.62
C LYS A 49 -5.69 -14.90 1.56
N GLN A 50 -6.59 -13.95 1.28
CA GLN A 50 -7.84 -13.79 2.01
C GLN A 50 -9.02 -13.60 1.05
N GLY A 51 -9.86 -14.64 0.93
CA GLY A 51 -10.99 -14.64 0.00
C GLY A 51 -10.57 -14.28 -1.43
N LYS A 52 -11.19 -13.25 -2.02
CA LYS A 52 -10.87 -12.75 -3.38
C LYS A 52 -9.70 -11.75 -3.44
N GLY A 53 -9.00 -11.49 -2.34
CA GLY A 53 -7.90 -10.53 -2.28
C GLY A 53 -6.76 -11.04 -1.40
N VAL A 54 -6.01 -10.10 -0.84
CA VAL A 54 -4.85 -10.37 -0.02
C VAL A 54 -4.85 -9.51 1.24
N PHE A 55 -4.11 -9.97 2.23
CA PHE A 55 -3.89 -9.26 3.48
C PHE A 55 -2.42 -9.31 3.83
N SER A 56 -1.91 -8.23 4.42
CA SER A 56 -0.55 -8.21 4.98
C SER A 56 -0.64 -7.74 6.43
N PRO A 57 -0.27 -8.58 7.42
CA PRO A 57 -0.16 -8.16 8.81
C PRO A 57 0.76 -6.94 9.00
N TYR A 58 1.83 -6.88 8.19
CA TYR A 58 2.79 -5.78 8.29
C TYR A 58 2.23 -4.43 7.81
N VAL A 59 1.55 -4.40 6.65
CA VAL A 59 0.74 -3.23 6.24
C VAL A 59 -0.26 -2.82 7.33
N GLN A 60 -0.94 -3.77 7.97
CA GLN A 60 -1.88 -3.45 9.04
C GLN A 60 -1.19 -2.79 10.23
N GLN A 61 -0.02 -3.31 10.62
CA GLN A 61 0.80 -2.75 11.68
C GLN A 61 1.19 -1.30 11.36
N LEU A 62 1.73 -1.04 10.16
CA LEU A 62 2.12 0.31 9.76
C LEU A 62 0.93 1.27 9.74
N LEU A 63 -0.24 0.81 9.27
CA LEU A 63 -1.46 1.62 9.30
C LEU A 63 -1.91 1.94 10.74
N ALA A 64 -1.79 0.97 11.66
CA ALA A 64 -2.06 1.19 13.07
C ALA A 64 -1.08 2.19 13.71
N GLU A 65 0.21 2.10 13.39
CA GLU A 65 1.23 3.07 13.83
C GLU A 65 0.91 4.49 13.32
N LEU A 66 0.54 4.63 12.04
CA LEU A 66 0.12 5.93 11.47
C LEU A 66 -1.12 6.51 12.16
N ARG A 67 -2.09 5.67 12.54
CA ARG A 67 -3.27 6.10 13.32
C ARG A 67 -2.89 6.50 14.74
N GLN A 68 -2.00 5.74 15.39
CA GLN A 68 -1.49 6.07 16.72
C GLN A 68 -0.75 7.41 16.74
N TRP A 69 -0.08 7.77 15.64
CA TRP A 69 0.60 9.07 15.49
C TRP A 69 -0.32 10.20 14.98
N GLU A 70 -1.61 9.91 14.81
CA GLU A 70 -2.64 10.84 14.33
C GLU A 70 -2.35 11.39 12.94
N LEU A 71 -1.69 10.60 12.08
CA LEU A 71 -1.46 10.94 10.68
C LEU A 71 -2.59 10.42 9.77
N VAL A 72 -3.29 9.38 10.22
CA VAL A 72 -4.46 8.80 9.54
C VAL A 72 -5.62 8.80 10.53
N GLU A 73 -6.82 9.10 10.05
CA GLU A 73 -8.04 9.03 10.86
C GLU A 73 -8.26 7.62 11.42
N LYS A 74 -8.85 7.54 12.61
CA LYS A 74 -9.02 6.27 13.34
C LYS A 74 -9.90 5.26 12.59
N ASP A 75 -11.02 5.73 12.05
CA ASP A 75 -12.08 4.88 11.47
C ASP A 75 -12.15 4.99 9.94
N SER A 76 -11.17 5.64 9.32
CA SER A 76 -11.10 5.82 7.87
C SER A 76 -9.68 5.62 7.34
N LEU A 77 -9.51 5.83 6.04
CA LEU A 77 -8.21 5.86 5.36
C LEU A 77 -7.81 7.27 4.92
N ASN A 78 -8.47 8.29 5.45
CA ASN A 78 -8.14 9.68 5.17
C ASN A 78 -6.95 10.13 6.02
N LEU A 79 -6.10 10.95 5.41
CA LEU A 79 -5.07 11.67 6.15
C LEU A 79 -5.67 12.81 6.96
N THR A 80 -5.24 12.93 8.21
CA THR A 80 -5.50 14.11 9.05
C THR A 80 -4.73 15.33 8.50
N PRO A 81 -5.00 16.56 8.97
CA PRO A 81 -4.18 17.72 8.60
C PRO A 81 -2.68 17.48 8.82
N LYS A 82 -2.32 16.96 10.00
CA LYS A 82 -0.95 16.57 10.36
C LYS A 82 -0.37 15.51 9.41
N GLY A 83 -1.17 14.51 9.04
CA GLY A 83 -0.77 13.49 8.06
C GLY A 83 -0.50 14.05 6.67
N ARG A 84 -1.29 15.04 6.24
CA ARG A 84 -1.07 15.75 4.97
C ARG A 84 0.20 16.59 5.02
N GLU A 85 0.40 17.35 6.08
CA GLU A 85 1.64 18.14 6.27
C GLU A 85 2.87 17.24 6.25
N THR A 86 2.84 16.15 7.04
CA THR A 86 3.92 15.15 7.07
C THR A 86 4.15 14.57 5.67
N TYR A 87 3.11 14.19 4.94
CA TYR A 87 3.26 13.72 3.56
C TYR A 87 3.92 14.78 2.67
N MET A 88 3.49 16.03 2.75
CA MET A 88 4.03 17.11 1.91
C MET A 88 5.51 17.37 2.20
N GLU A 89 5.93 17.38 3.47
CA GLU A 89 7.32 17.54 3.89
C GLU A 89 8.25 16.48 3.30
N PHE A 90 7.79 15.23 3.27
CA PHE A 90 8.59 14.09 2.84
C PHE A 90 8.30 13.63 1.41
N SER A 91 7.36 14.26 0.71
CA SER A 91 6.93 13.87 -0.64
C SER A 91 8.08 13.90 -1.66
N SER A 92 9.06 14.79 -1.44
CA SER A 92 10.26 14.90 -2.27
C SER A 92 11.15 13.65 -2.22
N LEU A 93 11.16 12.90 -1.11
CA LEU A 93 11.98 11.71 -0.94
C LEU A 93 11.61 10.59 -1.91
N ILE A 94 10.37 10.55 -2.40
CA ILE A 94 9.90 9.57 -3.39
C ILE A 94 10.70 9.67 -4.68
N TRP A 95 11.14 10.86 -5.07
CA TRP A 95 11.90 11.06 -6.31
C TRP A 95 13.35 10.58 -6.20
N TYR A 96 13.88 10.48 -4.99
CA TYR A 96 15.24 10.02 -4.71
C TYR A 96 15.32 8.51 -4.41
N GLU A 97 14.18 7.85 -4.16
CA GLU A 97 14.12 6.41 -3.92
C GLU A 97 13.51 5.69 -5.15
N PRO A 98 14.32 4.92 -5.91
CA PRO A 98 13.87 4.33 -7.18
C PRO A 98 12.66 3.38 -7.08
N THR A 99 12.55 2.63 -5.98
CA THR A 99 11.43 1.70 -5.74
C THR A 99 10.14 2.46 -5.48
N LEU A 100 10.16 3.50 -4.66
CA LEU A 100 9.02 4.36 -4.35
C LEU A 100 8.59 5.15 -5.59
N LYS A 101 9.54 5.67 -6.37
CA LYS A 101 9.25 6.27 -7.68
C LYS A 101 8.51 5.26 -8.57
N LYS A 102 9.00 4.02 -8.66
CA LYS A 102 8.36 2.99 -9.48
C LYS A 102 6.96 2.64 -8.99
N PHE A 103 6.79 2.49 -7.68
CA PHE A 103 5.47 2.23 -7.10
C PHE A 103 4.52 3.40 -7.32
N TYR A 104 4.99 4.64 -7.22
CA TYR A 104 4.20 5.82 -7.54
C TYR A 104 3.74 5.80 -8.99
N GLU A 105 4.64 5.56 -9.96
CA GLU A 105 4.30 5.44 -11.38
C GLU A 105 3.20 4.40 -11.62
N VAL A 106 3.31 3.22 -11.01
CA VAL A 106 2.29 2.16 -11.15
C VAL A 106 0.99 2.54 -10.44
N SER A 107 1.06 3.32 -9.36
CA SER A 107 -0.11 3.75 -8.57
C SER A 107 -1.03 4.70 -9.32
N ILE A 108 -0.49 5.50 -10.25
CA ILE A 108 -1.26 6.49 -11.03
C ILE A 108 -2.46 5.84 -11.72
N ARG A 109 -2.27 4.66 -12.35
CA ARG A 109 -3.37 3.94 -13.02
C ARG A 109 -4.53 3.60 -12.08
N TYR A 110 -4.22 3.33 -10.81
CA TYR A 110 -5.22 2.99 -9.81
C TYR A 110 -5.84 4.23 -9.17
N ALA A 111 -5.13 5.35 -9.14
CA ALA A 111 -5.69 6.65 -8.76
C ALA A 111 -6.74 7.11 -9.78
N GLU A 112 -6.45 6.93 -11.07
CA GLU A 112 -7.39 7.25 -12.17
C GLU A 112 -8.63 6.35 -12.17
N ASN A 113 -8.45 5.07 -11.81
CA ASN A 113 -9.55 4.11 -11.74
C ASN A 113 -9.38 3.13 -10.57
N PRO A 114 -9.91 3.47 -9.37
CA PRO A 114 -9.78 2.63 -8.18
C PRO A 114 -10.42 1.24 -8.29
N ASP A 115 -11.43 1.07 -9.15
CA ASP A 115 -12.10 -0.23 -9.36
C ASP A 115 -11.16 -1.28 -9.99
N LEU A 116 -10.08 -0.82 -10.62
CA LEU A 116 -9.03 -1.69 -11.15
C LEU A 116 -8.33 -2.50 -10.06
N ILE A 117 -8.24 -1.98 -8.83
CA ILE A 117 -7.61 -2.71 -7.72
C ILE A 117 -8.33 -4.04 -7.49
N ALA A 118 -9.66 -3.99 -7.37
CA ALA A 118 -10.47 -5.18 -7.11
C ALA A 118 -10.53 -6.11 -8.33
N ARG A 119 -10.47 -5.58 -9.56
CA ARG A 119 -10.42 -6.38 -10.78
C ARG A 119 -9.10 -7.12 -10.90
N ASP A 120 -7.99 -6.39 -10.83
CA ASP A 120 -6.66 -6.92 -11.14
C ASP A 120 -6.19 -7.90 -10.06
N ILE A 121 -6.53 -7.67 -8.78
CA ILE A 121 -6.22 -8.63 -7.71
C ILE A 121 -6.95 -9.97 -7.90
N ARG A 122 -8.19 -9.95 -8.42
CA ARG A 122 -8.96 -11.16 -8.70
C ARG A 122 -8.36 -11.96 -9.86
N LEU A 123 -7.76 -11.28 -10.82
CA LEU A 123 -7.15 -11.86 -12.01
C LEU A 123 -5.66 -12.24 -11.81
N ASN A 124 -5.06 -11.86 -10.69
CA ASN A 124 -3.66 -12.13 -10.42
C ASN A 124 -3.41 -13.65 -10.19
N LEU A 125 -2.59 -14.25 -11.05
CA LEU A 125 -2.36 -15.71 -11.06
C LEU A 125 -1.77 -16.26 -9.74
N PRO A 126 -0.70 -15.68 -9.15
CA PRO A 126 -0.23 -16.12 -7.83
C PRO A 126 -1.33 -16.07 -6.76
N VAL A 127 -2.14 -15.01 -6.74
CA VAL A 127 -3.28 -14.88 -5.81
C VAL A 127 -4.33 -15.97 -6.05
N GLN A 128 -4.64 -16.31 -7.30
CA GLN A 128 -5.62 -17.35 -7.63
C GLN A 128 -5.14 -18.76 -7.25
N LYS A 129 -3.86 -19.06 -7.47
CA LYS A 129 -3.27 -20.37 -7.20
C LYS A 129 -3.01 -20.62 -5.71
N THR A 130 -2.94 -19.57 -4.90
CA THR A 130 -2.69 -19.70 -3.47
C THR A 130 -3.98 -20.05 -2.71
N PRO A 131 -4.00 -21.11 -1.88
CA PRO A 131 -5.15 -21.42 -1.03
C PRO A 131 -5.43 -20.32 0.01
N PRO A 132 -6.69 -20.08 0.40
CA PRO A 132 -7.02 -19.16 1.50
C PRO A 132 -6.23 -19.45 2.79
N GLY A 133 -5.77 -18.39 3.46
CA GLY A 133 -4.97 -18.49 4.69
C GLY A 133 -3.50 -18.84 4.48
N LYS A 134 -3.06 -19.10 3.24
CA LYS A 134 -1.64 -19.36 2.93
C LYS A 134 -0.91 -18.10 2.47
N LYS A 135 0.39 -18.07 2.75
CA LYS A 135 1.31 -17.04 2.24
C LYS A 135 1.37 -17.12 0.72
N ILE A 136 1.34 -15.96 0.08
CA ILE A 136 1.50 -15.83 -1.37
C ILE A 136 3.00 -15.68 -1.63
N ASN A 137 3.55 -16.57 -2.45
CA ASN A 137 4.93 -16.47 -2.91
C ASN A 137 4.98 -15.43 -4.03
N ILE A 138 5.85 -14.44 -3.88
CA ILE A 138 6.05 -13.34 -4.82
C ILE A 138 7.52 -13.34 -5.26
#